data_AF-A0A7Y0PED2-F1
#
_entry.id   AF-A0A7Y0PED2-F1
#
_cell.length_a   1.000
_cell.length_b   1.000
_cell.length_c   1.000
_cell.angle_alpha   90.00
_cell.angle_beta   90.00
_cell.angle_gamma   90.00
#
_symmetry.space_group_name_H-M   'P 1'
#
loop_
_entity.id
_entity.type
_entity.pdbx_description
1 polymer ?
#
loop_
_entity_poly.entity_id
_entity_poly.type
_entity_poly.pdbx_seq_one_letter_code
_entity_poly.pdbx_strand_id
1 'polypeptide(L)'
;MNFGDMSFHGGIQNFGGQNTNTQNNYAAPGDQVRGLLTAIRDEHPDPSYADREIAAIRGEIADGTPEARGHVQSRLRQLAASAGSTRTVVEAAAAIGAIVAGHWPL
;
A
#
# COMPACT_ATOMS: atom_id res chain seq x y z
N MET A 1 -17.37 -19.35 46.70
CA MET A 1 -18.05 -19.74 45.45
C MET A 1 -17.41 -18.98 44.31
N ASN A 2 -17.00 -19.73 43.29
CA ASN A 2 -16.20 -19.34 42.14
C ASN A 2 -17.08 -18.58 41.13
N PHE A 3 -16.72 -17.35 40.76
CA PHE A 3 -17.39 -16.66 39.66
C PHE A 3 -16.77 -17.12 38.35
N GLY A 4 -17.58 -17.84 37.60
CA GLY A 4 -17.21 -18.49 36.36
C GLY A 4 -16.69 -17.53 35.29
N ASP A 5 -15.85 -18.12 34.44
CA ASP A 5 -15.55 -17.77 33.07
C ASP A 5 -16.60 -16.86 32.42
N MET A 6 -16.24 -15.60 32.19
CA MET A 6 -16.93 -14.75 31.25
C MET A 6 -15.99 -14.53 30.07
N SER A 7 -16.20 -15.36 29.05
CA SER A 7 -15.72 -15.20 27.69
C SER A 7 -16.14 -13.81 27.15
N PHE A 8 -15.25 -12.82 27.25
CA PHE A 8 -15.40 -11.55 26.55
C PHE A 8 -15.00 -11.74 25.08
N HIS A 9 -15.98 -12.13 24.26
CA HIS A 9 -15.93 -11.85 22.82
C HIS A 9 -15.95 -10.33 22.65
N GLY A 10 -14.78 -9.75 22.38
CA GLY A 10 -14.58 -8.32 22.15
C GLY A 10 -15.46 -7.82 21.00
N GLY A 11 -16.57 -7.20 21.38
CA GLY A 11 -17.59 -6.65 20.49
C GLY A 11 -17.07 -5.48 19.66
N ILE A 12 -17.58 -5.43 18.43
CA ILE A 12 -17.39 -4.35 17.47
C ILE A 12 -18.21 -3.15 17.96
N GLN A 13 -17.54 -2.12 18.47
CA GLN A 13 -18.16 -0.86 18.86
C GLN A 13 -18.02 0.14 17.71
N ASN A 14 -19.02 0.18 16.82
CA ASN A 14 -19.16 1.18 15.77
C ASN A 14 -19.91 2.40 16.33
N PHE A 15 -19.17 3.45 16.72
CA PHE A 15 -19.73 4.77 17.02
C PHE A 15 -19.03 5.81 16.15
N GLY A 16 -19.77 6.36 15.19
CA GLY A 16 -19.43 7.60 14.49
C GLY A 16 -18.70 7.43 13.17
N GLY A 17 -19.43 7.10 12.10
CA GLY A 17 -19.22 7.66 10.74
C GLY A 17 -17.90 7.39 10.01
N GLN A 18 -16.93 6.72 10.60
CA GLN A 18 -15.74 6.21 9.93
C GLN A 18 -15.74 4.71 10.13
N ASN A 19 -15.95 4.01 9.03
CA ASN A 19 -15.95 2.56 8.95
C ASN A 19 -14.53 2.08 9.26
N THR A 20 -14.21 1.93 10.54
CA THR A 20 -13.00 1.31 11.05
C THR A 20 -13.11 -0.19 10.78
N ASN A 21 -13.01 -0.58 9.51
CA ASN A 21 -12.75 -1.97 9.13
C ASN A 21 -11.26 -2.27 9.38
N THR A 22 -10.85 -2.09 10.64
CA THR A 22 -9.60 -2.60 11.21
C THR A 22 -9.88 -4.00 11.76
N GLN A 23 -10.50 -4.87 10.95
CA GLN A 23 -10.81 -6.25 11.32
C GLN A 23 -10.58 -7.17 10.12
N ASN A 24 -9.33 -7.65 9.99
CA ASN A 24 -8.96 -8.81 9.17
C ASN A 24 -9.26 -8.76 7.66
N ASN A 25 -9.02 -7.62 7.00
CA ASN A 25 -8.81 -7.69 5.56
C ASN A 25 -7.33 -8.01 5.33
N TYR A 26 -7.00 -9.25 4.98
CA TYR A 26 -5.90 -9.48 4.05
C TYR A 26 -6.29 -8.73 2.77
N ALA A 27 -6.13 -7.40 2.76
CA ALA A 27 -6.35 -6.60 1.59
C ALA A 27 -5.51 -7.27 0.52
N ALA A 28 -6.15 -7.72 -0.57
CA ALA A 28 -5.44 -8.35 -1.66
C ALA A 28 -4.23 -7.46 -1.97
N PRO A 29 -3.05 -8.01 -2.31
CA PRO A 29 -1.83 -7.22 -2.51
C PRO A 29 -2.06 -5.96 -3.38
N GLY A 30 -2.99 -6.03 -4.34
CA GLY A 30 -3.45 -4.89 -5.14
C GLY A 30 -4.13 -3.74 -4.37
N ASP A 31 -4.93 -3.98 -3.34
CA ASP A 31 -5.57 -2.93 -2.52
C ASP A 31 -4.55 -2.20 -1.64
N GLN A 32 -3.59 -2.94 -1.06
CA GLN A 32 -2.49 -2.33 -0.29
C GLN A 32 -1.64 -1.43 -1.20
N VAL A 33 -1.30 -1.90 -2.40
CA VAL A 33 -0.55 -1.10 -3.36
C VAL A 33 -1.34 0.14 -3.81
N ARG A 34 -2.65 0.03 -4.05
CA ARG A 34 -3.48 1.21 -4.40
C ARG A 34 -3.51 2.27 -3.31
N GLY A 35 -3.58 1.85 -2.04
CA GLY A 35 -3.49 2.77 -0.90
C GLY A 35 -2.15 3.50 -0.86
N LEU A 36 -1.04 2.77 -1.02
CA LEU A 36 0.31 3.33 -1.00
C LEU A 36 0.57 4.26 -2.20
N LEU A 37 0.09 3.90 -3.40
CA LEU A 37 0.18 4.76 -4.58
C LEU A 37 -0.62 6.06 -4.41
N THR A 38 -1.77 5.99 -3.73
CA THR A 38 -2.55 7.19 -3.41
C THR A 38 -1.80 8.10 -2.44
N ALA A 39 -1.15 7.54 -1.42
CA ALA A 39 -0.30 8.30 -0.50
C ALA A 39 0.89 8.96 -1.23
N ILE A 40 1.54 8.24 -2.16
CA ILE A 40 2.60 8.81 -2.99
C ILE A 40 2.05 9.99 -3.79
N ARG A 41 0.89 9.87 -4.43
CA ARG A 41 0.30 10.96 -5.21
C ARG A 41 0.05 12.23 -4.37
N ASP A 42 -0.50 12.06 -3.17
CA ASP A 42 -0.93 13.19 -2.32
C ASP A 42 0.28 13.94 -1.74
N GLU A 43 1.34 13.21 -1.39
CA GLU A 43 2.51 13.77 -0.70
C GLU A 43 3.67 14.12 -1.65
N HIS A 44 3.63 13.68 -2.92
CA HIS A 44 4.72 13.95 -3.86
C HIS A 44 4.75 15.43 -4.29
N PRO A 45 5.92 16.09 -4.24
CA PRO A 45 6.03 17.52 -4.55
C PRO A 45 5.71 17.86 -6.02
N ASP A 46 5.85 16.90 -6.92
CA ASP A 46 5.39 16.99 -8.31
C ASP A 46 4.24 15.99 -8.57
N PRO A 47 2.96 16.42 -8.47
CA PRO A 47 1.83 15.52 -8.63
C PRO A 47 1.64 15.05 -10.07
N SER A 48 2.11 15.80 -11.07
CA SER A 48 1.97 15.43 -12.50
C SER A 48 2.93 14.31 -12.88
N TYR A 49 4.16 14.40 -12.39
CA TYR A 49 5.15 13.32 -12.50
C TYR A 49 4.67 12.08 -11.73
N ALA A 50 4.19 12.26 -10.50
CA ALA A 50 3.72 11.16 -9.67
C ALA A 50 2.55 10.41 -10.32
N ASP A 51 1.55 11.11 -10.84
CA ASP A 51 0.37 10.47 -11.45
C ASP A 51 0.76 9.63 -12.69
N ARG A 52 1.70 10.12 -13.51
CA ARG A 52 2.25 9.38 -14.67
C ARG A 52 2.94 8.09 -14.24
N GLU A 53 3.82 8.17 -13.25
CA GLU A 53 4.56 6.99 -12.77
C GLU A 53 3.65 6.00 -12.06
N ILE A 54 2.68 6.48 -11.28
CA ILE A 54 1.64 5.65 -10.64
C ILE A 54 0.80 4.91 -11.67
N ALA A 55 0.36 5.58 -12.74
CA ALA A 55 -0.43 4.95 -13.79
C ALA A 55 0.35 3.81 -14.47
N ALA A 56 1.64 4.03 -14.71
CA ALA A 56 2.51 3.01 -15.29
C ALA A 56 2.77 1.84 -14.33
N ILE A 57 3.04 2.10 -13.05
CA ILE A 57 3.19 1.06 -12.02
C ILE A 57 1.92 0.20 -11.94
N ARG A 58 0.73 0.80 -12.00
CA ARG A 58 -0.54 0.05 -12.00
C ARG A 58 -0.68 -0.86 -13.23
N GLY A 59 -0.25 -0.39 -14.39
CA GLY A 59 -0.24 -1.20 -15.62
C GLY A 59 0.69 -2.40 -15.52
N GLU A 60 1.91 -2.18 -15.01
CA GLU A 60 2.92 -3.24 -14.85
C GLU A 60 2.53 -4.27 -13.78
N ILE A 61 1.92 -3.83 -12.67
CA ILE A 61 1.37 -4.74 -11.67
C ILE A 61 0.22 -5.59 -12.23
N ALA A 62 -0.61 -5.01 -13.11
CA ALA A 62 -1.70 -5.73 -13.75
C ALA A 62 -1.21 -6.75 -14.80
N ASP A 63 -0.11 -6.46 -15.49
CA ASP A 63 0.55 -7.37 -16.44
C ASP A 63 1.18 -8.57 -15.72
N GLY A 64 1.81 -8.31 -14.56
CA GLY A 64 2.27 -9.34 -13.64
C GLY A 64 3.41 -10.22 -14.14
N THR A 65 4.16 -9.75 -15.14
CA THR A 65 5.37 -10.40 -15.65
C THR A 65 6.59 -10.14 -14.74
N PRO A 66 7.63 -11.01 -14.82
CA PRO A 66 8.91 -10.78 -14.15
C PRO A 66 9.58 -9.46 -14.55
N GLU A 67 9.49 -9.09 -15.82
CA GLU A 67 10.02 -7.84 -16.36
C GLU A 67 9.29 -6.63 -15.75
N ALA A 68 7.96 -6.72 -15.64
CA ALA A 68 7.13 -5.69 -15.01
C ALA A 68 7.53 -5.47 -13.54
N ARG A 69 7.89 -6.52 -12.80
CA ARG A 69 8.43 -6.38 -11.44
C ARG A 69 9.69 -5.52 -11.40
N GLY A 70 10.63 -5.75 -12.32
CA GLY A 70 11.87 -4.96 -12.41
C GLY A 70 11.61 -3.49 -12.74
N HIS A 71 10.68 -3.23 -13.66
CA HIS A 71 10.28 -1.88 -14.03
C HIS A 71 9.58 -1.15 -12.87
N VAL A 72 8.65 -1.81 -12.16
CA VAL A 72 7.98 -1.25 -10.98
C VAL A 72 8.99 -0.84 -9.93
N GLN A 73 9.99 -1.68 -9.62
CA GLN A 73 11.04 -1.33 -8.66
C GLN A 73 11.87 -0.11 -9.11
N SER A 74 12.17 -0.03 -10.40
CA SER A 74 12.90 1.11 -10.97
C SER A 74 12.10 2.41 -10.83
N ARG A 75 10.81 2.38 -11.19
CA ARG A 75 9.89 3.53 -11.10
C ARG A 75 9.67 3.98 -9.66
N LEU A 76 9.49 3.05 -8.73
CA LEU A 76 9.36 3.37 -7.30
C LEU A 76 10.62 4.04 -6.75
N ARG A 77 11.81 3.60 -7.19
CA ARG A 77 13.08 4.25 -6.84
C ARG A 77 13.18 5.66 -7.42
N GLN A 78 12.73 5.85 -8.66
CA GLN A 78 12.69 7.17 -9.29
C GLN A 78 11.71 8.11 -8.58
N LEU A 79 10.51 7.65 -8.24
CA LEU A 79 9.52 8.37 -7.44
C LEU A 79 10.06 8.79 -6.06
N ALA A 80 10.74 7.87 -5.36
CA ALA A 80 11.37 8.18 -4.09
C ALA A 80 12.50 9.22 -4.25
N ALA A 81 13.29 9.12 -5.32
CA ALA A 81 14.37 10.06 -5.59
C ALA A 81 13.85 11.46 -5.97
N SER A 82 12.78 11.54 -6.79
CA SER A 82 12.15 12.82 -7.17
C SER A 82 11.39 13.47 -6.03
N ALA A 83 10.87 12.69 -5.09
CA ALA A 83 10.20 13.20 -3.89
C ALA A 83 11.17 13.78 -2.83
N GLY A 84 12.48 13.57 -3.00
CA GLY A 84 13.50 14.08 -2.08
C GLY A 84 13.35 13.52 -0.65
N SER A 85 13.29 14.42 0.34
CA SER A 85 13.18 14.05 1.77
C SER A 85 11.74 13.76 2.24
N THR A 86 10.79 13.58 1.32
CA THR A 86 9.40 13.26 1.70
C THR A 86 9.32 11.82 2.21
N ARG A 87 9.50 11.67 3.52
CA ARG A 87 9.58 10.39 4.22
C ARG A 87 8.43 9.46 3.88
N THR A 88 7.20 9.99 3.83
CA THR A 88 5.99 9.23 3.46
C THR A 88 6.09 8.60 2.08
N VAL A 89 6.59 9.33 1.09
CA VAL A 89 6.73 8.83 -0.29
C VAL A 89 7.80 7.74 -0.36
N VAL A 90 8.92 7.91 0.34
CA VAL A 90 10.00 6.92 0.38
C VAL A 90 9.54 5.63 1.07
N GLU A 91 8.86 5.75 2.21
CA GLU A 91 8.29 4.62 2.94
C GLU A 91 7.21 3.89 2.13
N ALA A 92 6.33 4.65 1.47
CA ALA A 92 5.30 4.06 0.61
C ALA A 92 5.90 3.34 -0.60
N ALA A 93 6.92 3.94 -1.25
CA ALA A 93 7.60 3.31 -2.37
C ALA A 93 8.32 2.01 -1.97
N ALA A 94 8.97 2.01 -0.80
CA ALA A 94 9.61 0.80 -0.26
C ALA A 94 8.58 -0.29 0.08
N ALA A 95 7.44 0.07 0.68
CA ALA A 95 6.37 -0.86 1.01
C ALA A 95 5.77 -1.52 -0.25
N ILE A 96 5.52 -0.75 -1.32
CA ILE A 96 5.06 -1.31 -2.60
C ILE A 96 6.12 -2.28 -3.16
N GLY A 97 7.40 -1.90 -3.13
CA GLY A 97 8.49 -2.76 -3.59
C GLY A 97 8.55 -4.11 -2.85
N ALA A 98 8.31 -4.12 -1.54
CA ALA A 98 8.27 -5.33 -0.72
C ALA A 98 7.05 -6.21 -1.06
N ILE A 99 5.87 -5.61 -1.26
CA ILE A 99 4.66 -6.34 -1.65
C ILE A 99 4.86 -6.99 -3.02
N VAL A 100 5.35 -6.24 -4.01
CA VAL A 100 5.63 -6.77 -5.34
C VAL A 100 6.66 -7.90 -5.26
N ALA A 101 7.70 -7.74 -4.44
CA ALA A 101 8.74 -8.74 -4.30
C ALA A 101 8.28 -10.06 -3.67
N GLY A 102 7.32 -10.00 -2.74
CA GLY A 102 6.76 -11.16 -2.05
C GLY A 102 5.67 -11.89 -2.83
N HIS A 103 5.01 -11.23 -3.79
CA HIS A 103 3.84 -11.76 -4.48
C HIS A 103 4.03 -12.02 -5.98
N TRP A 104 5.08 -11.51 -6.61
CA TRP A 104 5.37 -11.77 -8.04
C TRP A 104 6.60 -12.66 -8.22
N PRO A 105 6.62 -13.55 -9.23
CA PRO A 105 7.78 -14.38 -9.53
C PRO A 105 9.00 -13.53 -9.94
N LEU A 106 10.19 -14.12 -9.78
CA LEU A 106 11.48 -13.58 -10.24
C LEU A 106 11.69 -13.89 -11.72
#